data_AF-A0A7X3RMY2-F1
#
_entry.id   AF-A0A7X3RMY2-F1
#
_cell.length_a   1.000
_cell.length_b   1.000
_cell.length_c   1.000
_cell.angle_alpha   90.00
_cell.angle_beta   90.00
_cell.angle_gamma   90.00
#
_symmetry.space_group_name_H-M   'P 1'
#
loop_
_entity.id
_entity.type
_entity.pdbx_description
1 polymer ?
#
loop_
_entity_poly.entity_id
_entity_poly.type
_entity_poly.pdbx_seq_one_letter_code
_entity_poly.pdbx_strand_id
1 'polypeptide(L)' 'MKITDVKYHHLRYPVTEKFGNSFTWITERSSILLEISTDAGIT' A
#
# COMPACT_ATOMS: atom_id res chain seq x y z
N MET A 1 -5.01 -3.56 25.04
CA MET A 1 -5.07 -3.64 23.58
C MET A 1 -3.80 -4.31 23.10
N LYS A 2 -3.93 -5.46 22.45
CA LYS A 2 -2.84 -6.25 21.88
C LYS A 2 -3.10 -6.46 20.38
N ILE A 3 -2.04 -6.42 19.58
CA ILE A 3 -2.10 -6.79 18.17
C ILE A 3 -2.19 -8.31 18.08
N THR A 4 -3.11 -8.82 17.28
CA THR A 4 -3.35 -10.26 17.09
C THR A 4 -2.99 -10.74 15.69
N ASP A 5 -3.04 -9.86 14.69
CA ASP A 5 -2.68 -10.19 13.31
C ASP A 5 -2.18 -8.94 12.56
N VAL A 6 -1.32 -9.15 11.56
CA VAL A 6 -0.85 -8.11 10.65
C VAL A 6 -0.81 -8.66 9.23
N LYS A 7 -1.60 -8.08 8.34
CA LYS A 7 -1.62 -8.42 6.91
C LYS A 7 -0.98 -7.33 6.08
N TYR A 8 -0.29 -7.78 5.03
CA TYR A 8 0.42 -6.94 4.10
C TYR A 8 -0.21 -7.06 2.71
N HIS A 9 -0.68 -5.94 2.17
CA HIS A 9 -1.26 -5.88 0.85
C HIS A 9 -0.41 -4.96 -0.03
N HIS A 10 0.18 -5.52 -1.07
CA HIS A 10 0.89 -4.72 -2.07
C HIS A 10 -0.11 -4.24 -3.11
N LEU A 11 -0.42 -2.95 -3.06
CA LEU A 11 -1.29 -2.30 -4.03
C LEU A 11 -0.44 -1.79 -5.19
N ARG A 12 -0.86 -2.08 -6.42
CA ARG A 12 -0.26 -1.53 -7.64
C ARG A 12 -1.37 -1.00 -8.53
N TYR A 13 -1.17 0.20 -9.05
CA TYR A 13 -2.15 0.84 -9.90
C TYR A 13 -1.47 1.64 -11.01
N PRO A 14 -1.93 1.55 -12.27
CA PRO A 14 -1.40 2.38 -13.35
C PRO A 14 -1.70 3.86 -13.12
N VAL A 15 -0.76 4.75 -13.39
CA VAL A 15 -1.06 6.19 -13.34
C VAL A 15 -1.94 6.59 -14.53
N THR A 16 -2.87 7.52 -14.31
CA THR A 16 -3.77 8.02 -15.36
C THR A 16 -3.00 8.65 -16.52
N GLU A 17 -1.92 9.36 -16.21
CA GLU A 17 -0.98 9.91 -17.18
C GLU A 17 0.45 9.58 -16.75
N LYS A 18 1.32 9.30 -17.71
CA LYS A 18 2.73 9.00 -17.43
C LYS A 18 3.40 10.24 -16.87
N PHE A 19 4.15 10.07 -15.78
CA PHE A 19 4.90 11.15 -15.14
C PHE A 19 6.41 10.90 -15.29
N GLY A 20 7.13 11.84 -15.90
CA GLY A 20 8.58 11.76 -16.07
C GLY A 20 9.32 12.40 -14.90
N ASN A 21 10.40 11.75 -14.45
CA ASN A 21 11.45 12.40 -13.67
C ASN A 21 12.76 12.45 -14.48
N SER A 22 13.83 13.02 -13.93
CA SER A 22 15.10 13.21 -14.64
C SER A 22 15.78 11.93 -15.15
N PHE A 23 15.33 10.75 -14.70
CA PHE A 23 15.96 9.45 -15.02
C PHE A 23 15.01 8.46 -15.69
N THR A 24 13.69 8.58 -15.50
CA THR A 24 12.73 7.58 -15.99
C THR A 24 11.30 8.13 -16.11
N TRP A 25 10.45 7.34 -16.75
CA TRP A 25 9.00 7.52 -16.81
C TRP A 25 8.32 6.59 -15.81
N ILE A 26 7.52 7.16 -14.92
CA ILE A 26 6.67 6.44 -13.99
C ILE A 26 5.34 6.12 -14.69
N THR A 27 5.04 4.84 -14.82
CA THR A 27 3.80 4.32 -15.44
C THR A 27 2.87 3.63 -14.43
N GLU A 28 3.34 3.38 -13.21
CA GLU A 28 2.57 2.79 -12.13
C GLU A 28 2.94 3.39 -10.78
N ARG A 29 2.00 3.33 -9.84
CA ARG A 29 2.23 3.65 -8.43
C ARG A 29 1.97 2.40 -7.60
N SER A 30 2.87 2.15 -6.66
CA SER A 30 2.72 1.08 -5.68
C SER A 30 2.62 1.63 -4.26
N SER A 31 1.83 0.96 -3.42
CA SER A 31 1.74 1.24 -2.00
C SER A 31 1.67 -0.07 -1.21
N ILE A 32 2.02 -0.01 0.07
CA ILE A 32 1.80 -1.11 1.01
C ILE A 32 0.67 -0.68 1.94
N LEU A 33 -0.43 -1.42 1.91
CA LEU A 33 -1.50 -1.33 2.89
C LEU A 33 -1.23 -2.36 3.99
N LEU A 34 -1.29 -1.90 5.24
CA LEU A 34 -1.20 -2.74 6.42
C LEU A 34 -2.57 -2.80 7.08
N GLU A 35 -3.08 -4.00 7.29
CA GLU A 35 -4.26 -4.24 8.13
C GLU A 35 -3.76 -4.82 9.46
N ILE A 36 -4.10 -4.15 10.58
CA ILE A 36 -3.62 -4.53 11.92
C ILE A 36 -4.83 -4.87 12.77
N SER A 37 -5.08 -6.16 12.99
CA SER A 37 -6.17 -6.59 13.87
C SER A 37 -5.72 -6.63 15.32
N THR A 38 -6.64 -6.26 16.22
CA THR A 38 -6.42 -6.25 17.67
C THR A 38 -7.34 -7.22 18.40
N ASP A 39 -6.98 -7.57 19.63
CA ASP A 39 -7.81 -8.37 20.55
C ASP A 39 -9.14 -7.70 20.93
N ALA A 40 -9.28 -6.40 20.67
CA ALA A 40 -10.51 -5.65 20.85
C ALA A 40 -11.45 -5.69 19.62
N GLY A 41 -11.07 -6.40 18.54
CA GLY A 41 -11.87 -6.48 17.31
C GLY A 41 -11.77 -5.26 16.39
N ILE A 42 -10.84 -4.35 16.66
CA ILE A 42 -10.52 -3.20 15.80
C ILE A 42 -9.49 -3.64 14.76
N THR A 43 -9.69 -3.27 13.49
CA THR A 43 -8.74 -3.43 12.37
C THR A 43 -8.53 -2.08 11.68
#